data_AF-A0A8S3J1V8-F1
#
_entry.id   AF-A0A8S3J1V8-F1
#
_cell.length_a   1.000
_cell.length_b   1.000
_cell.length_c   1.000
_cell.angle_alpha   90.00
_cell.angle_beta   90.00
_cell.angle_gamma   90.00
#
_symmetry.space_group_name_H-M   'P 1'
#
loop_
_entity.id
_entity.type
_entity.pdbx_description
1 polymer ?
#
loop_
_entity_poly.entity_id
_entity_poly.type
_entity_poly.pdbx_seq_one_letter_code
_entity_poly.pdbx_strand_id
1 'polypeptide(L)'
;MWLFLYIIGSLSFIFSYVLRRILRRAIRYSSEKLQAKPGFLASLVDVVVEILGSFFPELHKDPQLVKDIINDEEQQFLRTLTRGQRLLSKTISSLGNTTTFPGDIVWRLYDTYGFPADLTQLMCEERGLTFDMKLFEEARQKSLTASQQTSGEQAQVQCTLDVHAIDELKQAKGIKPTDDSSKYDYDCDAQGIY
;
A
#
# COMPACT_ATOMS: atom_id res chain seq x y z
N MET A 1 17.00 -6.16 -18.71
CA MET A 1 17.44 -6.59 -17.36
C MET A 1 16.79 -5.79 -16.23
N TRP A 2 16.69 -4.45 -16.34
CA TRP A 2 16.02 -3.59 -15.33
C TRP A 2 14.51 -3.79 -15.17
N LEU A 3 13.77 -4.08 -16.25
CA LEU A 3 12.34 -4.44 -16.16
C LEU A 3 12.09 -5.72 -15.36
N PHE A 4 13.01 -6.68 -15.39
CA PHE A 4 12.86 -7.97 -14.72
C PHE A 4 13.07 -7.83 -13.20
N LEU A 5 14.00 -6.96 -12.77
CA LEU A 5 14.19 -6.60 -11.37
C LEU A 5 13.03 -5.76 -10.81
N TYR A 6 12.45 -4.86 -11.60
CA TYR A 6 11.28 -4.09 -11.18
C TYR A 6 10.04 -4.97 -11.04
N ILE A 7 9.86 -5.92 -11.97
CA ILE A 7 8.79 -6.92 -11.87
C ILE A 7 9.03 -7.81 -10.64
N ILE A 8 10.22 -8.34 -10.39
CA ILE A 8 10.48 -9.20 -9.21
C ILE A 8 10.37 -8.43 -7.88
N GLY A 9 10.84 -7.17 -7.83
CA GLY A 9 10.73 -6.32 -6.65
C GLY A 9 9.28 -5.91 -6.35
N SER A 10 8.52 -5.54 -7.38
CA SER A 10 7.09 -5.22 -7.26
C SER A 10 6.25 -6.48 -6.97
N LEU A 11 6.60 -7.62 -7.58
CA LEU A 11 5.91 -8.90 -7.39
C LEU A 11 6.19 -9.50 -6.00
N SER A 12 7.41 -9.38 -5.46
CA SER A 12 7.71 -9.67 -4.05
C SER A 12 6.92 -8.75 -3.10
N PHE A 13 6.77 -7.47 -3.44
CA PHE A 13 6.00 -6.52 -2.64
C PHE A 13 4.48 -6.82 -2.67
N ILE A 14 3.93 -7.18 -3.84
CA ILE A 14 2.51 -7.49 -4.04
C ILE A 14 2.15 -8.86 -3.42
N PHE A 15 2.96 -9.90 -3.62
CA PHE A 15 2.76 -11.20 -2.96
C PHE A 15 2.93 -11.07 -1.43
N SER A 16 3.90 -10.26 -0.97
CA SER A 16 4.05 -9.96 0.46
C SER A 16 2.83 -9.22 1.01
N TYR A 17 2.22 -8.29 0.27
CA TYR A 17 1.06 -7.54 0.74
C TYR A 17 -0.18 -8.44 0.91
N VAL A 18 -0.47 -9.31 -0.07
CA VAL A 18 -1.63 -10.22 0.02
C VAL A 18 -1.43 -11.24 1.14
N LEU A 19 -0.25 -11.84 1.25
CA LEU A 19 0.06 -12.80 2.32
C LEU A 19 -0.04 -12.14 3.70
N ARG A 20 0.52 -10.93 3.88
CA ARG A 20 0.37 -10.18 5.14
C ARG A 20 -1.09 -9.84 5.43
N ARG A 21 -1.90 -9.50 4.42
CA ARG A 21 -3.33 -9.23 4.62
C ARG A 21 -4.06 -10.45 5.16
N ILE A 22 -3.83 -11.62 4.56
CA ILE A 22 -4.42 -12.89 5.01
C ILE A 22 -3.92 -13.23 6.43
N LEU A 23 -2.62 -13.09 6.67
CA LEU A 23 -2.02 -13.42 7.95
C LEU A 23 -2.52 -12.50 9.07
N ARG A 24 -2.57 -11.18 8.86
CA ARG A 24 -3.11 -10.22 9.83
C ARG A 24 -4.58 -10.45 10.12
N ARG A 25 -5.36 -10.87 9.12
CA ARG A 25 -6.74 -11.30 9.32
C ARG A 25 -6.78 -12.54 10.23
N ALA A 26 -5.99 -13.57 9.92
CA ALA A 26 -5.90 -14.77 10.77
C ALA A 26 -5.48 -14.43 12.21
N ILE A 27 -4.47 -13.57 12.39
CA ILE A 27 -4.00 -13.12 13.72
C ILE A 27 -5.13 -12.43 14.50
N ARG A 28 -5.90 -11.54 13.84
CA ARG A 28 -7.07 -10.90 14.47
C ARG A 28 -8.06 -11.94 14.97
N TYR A 29 -8.50 -12.87 14.11
CA TYR A 29 -9.49 -13.89 14.49
C TYR A 29 -8.95 -14.82 15.59
N SER A 30 -7.69 -15.23 15.48
CA SER A 30 -6.99 -16.03 16.48
C SER A 30 -6.96 -15.35 17.86
N SER A 31 -6.59 -14.07 17.89
CA SER A 31 -6.46 -13.29 19.12
C SER A 31 -7.81 -12.84 19.71
N GLU A 32 -8.70 -12.30 18.89
CA GLU A 32 -9.98 -11.71 19.36
C GLU A 32 -11.09 -12.75 19.53
N LYS A 33 -11.26 -13.66 18.57
CA LYS A 33 -12.41 -14.59 18.56
C LYS A 33 -12.08 -15.90 19.24
N LEU A 34 -10.86 -16.43 19.03
CA LEU A 34 -10.44 -17.70 19.60
C LEU A 34 -9.67 -17.54 20.93
N GLN A 35 -9.25 -16.32 21.28
CA GLN A 35 -8.45 -16.02 22.47
C GLN A 35 -7.19 -16.91 22.58
N ALA A 36 -6.61 -17.25 21.42
CA ALA A 36 -5.44 -18.10 21.35
C ALA A 36 -4.19 -17.35 21.84
N LYS A 37 -3.23 -18.11 22.39
CA LYS A 37 -1.93 -17.58 22.79
C LYS A 37 -1.05 -17.32 21.56
N PRO A 38 -0.09 -16.36 21.64
CA PRO A 38 0.89 -16.16 20.59
C PRO A 38 1.61 -17.47 20.23
N GLY A 39 1.87 -17.69 18.94
CA GLY A 39 2.45 -18.93 18.41
C GLY A 39 1.43 -19.99 18.00
N PHE A 40 0.14 -19.78 18.24
CA PHE A 40 -0.91 -20.70 17.78
C PHE A 40 -0.91 -20.85 16.24
N LEU A 41 -0.79 -19.75 15.49
CA LEU A 41 -0.78 -19.82 14.02
C LEU A 41 0.46 -20.55 13.48
N ALA A 42 1.61 -20.41 14.12
CA ALA A 42 2.81 -21.14 13.72
C ALA A 42 2.66 -22.65 13.95
N SER A 43 1.93 -23.08 14.99
CA SER A 43 1.65 -24.51 15.22
C SER A 43 0.81 -25.15 14.12
N LEU A 44 -0.01 -24.37 13.40
CA LEU A 44 -0.81 -24.88 12.28
C LEU A 44 0.05 -25.25 11.07
N VAL A 45 1.26 -24.70 10.95
CA VAL A 45 2.19 -25.04 9.85
C VAL A 45 2.51 -26.53 9.89
N ASP A 46 2.72 -27.10 11.08
CA ASP A 46 3.01 -28.54 11.22
C ASP A 46 1.86 -29.41 10.70
N VAL A 47 0.63 -29.03 11.04
CA VAL A 47 -0.58 -29.72 10.60
C VAL A 47 -0.74 -29.65 9.08
N VAL A 48 -0.45 -28.49 8.48
CA VAL A 48 -0.51 -28.33 7.01
C VAL A 48 0.55 -29.17 6.31
N VAL A 49 1.78 -29.21 6.85
CA VAL A 49 2.86 -30.05 6.33
C VAL A 49 2.52 -31.54 6.45
N GLU A 50 1.87 -31.96 7.54
CA GLU A 50 1.43 -33.35 7.71
C GLU A 50 0.36 -33.75 6.68
N ILE A 51 -0.63 -32.89 6.44
CA ILE A 51 -1.76 -33.20 5.54
C ILE A 51 -1.33 -33.13 4.06
N LEU A 52 -0.53 -32.13 3.69
CA LEU A 52 -0.22 -31.83 2.29
C LEU A 52 1.20 -32.25 1.86
N GLY A 53 2.06 -32.61 2.81
CA GLY A 53 3.47 -32.92 2.54
C GLY A 53 3.68 -34.13 1.61
N SER A 54 2.74 -35.07 1.58
CA SER A 54 2.79 -36.20 0.64
C SER A 54 2.62 -35.79 -0.82
N PHE A 55 1.87 -34.71 -1.08
CA PHE A 55 1.63 -34.19 -2.42
C PHE A 55 2.65 -33.11 -2.81
N PHE A 56 3.10 -32.31 -1.83
CA PHE A 56 4.01 -31.18 -2.02
C PHE A 56 5.26 -31.36 -1.14
N PRO A 57 6.24 -32.18 -1.57
CA PRO A 57 7.44 -32.47 -0.78
C PRO A 57 8.30 -31.22 -0.51
N GLU A 58 8.14 -30.15 -1.27
CA GLU A 58 8.75 -28.85 -1.02
C GLU A 58 8.38 -28.23 0.33
N LEU A 59 7.22 -28.59 0.90
CA LEU A 59 6.78 -28.09 2.21
C LEU A 59 7.64 -28.63 3.37
N HIS A 60 8.32 -29.76 3.17
CA HIS A 60 9.21 -30.34 4.17
C HIS A 60 10.60 -29.69 4.22
N LYS A 61 10.95 -28.82 3.25
CA LYS A 61 12.31 -28.25 3.16
C LYS A 61 12.68 -27.44 4.39
N ASP A 62 11.88 -26.42 4.72
CA ASP A 62 12.16 -25.50 5.83
C ASP A 62 10.87 -25.03 6.52
N PRO A 63 10.13 -25.92 7.20
CA PRO A 63 8.92 -25.52 7.93
C PRO A 63 9.24 -24.58 9.10
N GLN A 64 10.44 -24.68 9.69
CA GLN A 64 10.84 -23.82 10.80
C GLN A 64 10.95 -22.35 10.39
N LEU A 65 11.53 -22.08 9.22
CA LEU A 65 11.64 -20.71 8.70
C LEU A 65 10.25 -20.09 8.49
N VAL A 66 9.28 -20.86 8.00
CA VAL A 66 7.90 -20.38 7.83
C VAL A 66 7.26 -20.04 9.18
N LYS A 67 7.47 -20.88 10.20
CA LYS A 67 6.99 -20.62 11.56
C LYS A 67 7.58 -19.35 12.14
N ASP A 68 8.90 -19.16 11.99
CA ASP A 68 9.60 -17.99 12.51
C ASP A 68 9.08 -16.70 11.86
N ILE A 69 8.88 -16.69 10.54
CA ILE A 69 8.27 -15.56 9.81
C ILE A 69 6.86 -15.26 10.33
N ILE A 70 6.03 -16.28 10.54
CA ILE A 70 4.67 -16.11 11.07
C ILE A 70 4.71 -15.54 12.48
N ASN A 71 5.59 -16.06 13.34
CA ASN A 71 5.74 -15.58 14.71
C ASN A 71 6.21 -14.12 14.75
N ASP A 72 7.18 -13.75 13.92
CA ASP A 72 7.70 -12.38 13.84
C ASP A 72 6.61 -11.40 13.38
N GLU A 73 5.88 -11.73 12.31
CA GLU A 73 4.79 -10.89 11.83
C GLU A 73 3.62 -10.84 12.84
N GLU A 74 3.32 -11.94 13.53
CA GLU A 74 2.32 -11.98 14.61
C GLU A 74 2.70 -11.02 15.75
N GLN A 75 3.94 -11.11 16.24
CA GLN A 75 4.41 -10.23 17.32
C GLN A 75 4.40 -8.75 16.91
N GLN A 76 4.81 -8.44 15.67
CA GLN A 76 4.79 -7.08 15.15
C GLN A 76 3.36 -6.55 15.05
N PHE A 77 2.43 -7.34 14.51
CA PHE A 77 1.06 -6.93 14.34
C PHE A 77 0.29 -6.84 15.66
N LEU A 78 0.50 -7.74 16.63
CA LEU A 78 -0.17 -7.67 17.93
C LEU A 78 0.09 -6.33 18.68
N ARG A 79 1.29 -5.77 18.52
CA ARG A 79 1.66 -4.46 19.09
C ARG A 79 0.81 -3.33 18.51
N THR A 80 0.55 -3.33 17.20
CA THR A 80 -0.25 -2.30 16.54
C THR A 80 -1.75 -2.59 16.61
N LEU A 81 -2.15 -3.87 16.62
CA LEU A 81 -3.54 -4.33 16.70
C LEU A 81 -4.26 -3.74 17.91
N THR A 82 -3.65 -3.88 19.09
CA THR A 82 -4.21 -3.35 20.35
C THR A 82 -4.44 -1.84 20.28
N ARG A 83 -3.53 -1.10 19.65
CA ARG A 83 -3.64 0.36 19.51
C ARG A 83 -4.69 0.74 18.47
N GLY A 84 -4.74 0.04 17.34
CA GLY A 84 -5.74 0.23 16.29
C GLY A 84 -7.16 -0.06 16.78
N GLN A 85 -7.35 -1.11 17.58
CA GLN A 85 -8.64 -1.42 18.22
C GLN A 85 -9.10 -0.32 19.18
N ARG A 86 -8.18 0.25 19.98
CA ARG A 86 -8.49 1.38 20.87
C ARG A 86 -8.90 2.62 20.08
N LEU A 87 -8.22 2.89 18.96
CA LEU A 87 -8.61 3.98 18.07
C LEU A 87 -10.00 3.74 17.48
N LEU A 88 -10.25 2.55 16.94
CA LEU A 88 -11.52 2.19 16.32
C LEU A 88 -12.68 2.24 17.33
N SER A 89 -12.50 1.70 18.54
CA SER A 89 -13.50 1.80 19.61
C SER A 89 -13.78 3.24 20.02
N LYS A 90 -12.75 4.08 20.20
CA LYS A 90 -12.91 5.50 20.51
C LYS A 90 -13.68 6.24 19.41
N THR A 91 -13.37 5.98 18.14
CA THR A 91 -14.08 6.57 17.00
C THR A 91 -15.54 6.17 17.00
N ILE A 92 -15.83 4.89 17.26
CA ILE A 92 -17.21 4.39 17.27
C ILE A 92 -18.01 4.96 18.44
N SER A 93 -17.42 5.10 19.63
CA SER A 93 -18.08 5.78 20.74
C SER A 93 -18.32 7.28 20.48
N SER A 94 -17.52 7.89 19.59
CA SER A 94 -17.70 9.29 19.18
C SER A 94 -18.67 9.44 18.00
N LEU A 95 -18.90 8.38 17.22
CA LEU A 95 -19.93 8.32 16.21
C LEU A 95 -21.26 8.09 16.93
N GLY A 96 -22.07 9.15 17.06
CA GLY A 96 -23.41 9.05 17.64
C GLY A 96 -24.34 8.22 16.75
N ASN A 97 -25.20 8.90 15.98
CA ASN A 97 -26.18 8.25 15.09
C ASN A 97 -25.67 8.01 13.67
N THR A 98 -24.40 8.30 13.40
CA THR A 98 -23.82 8.16 12.05
C THR A 98 -23.46 6.70 11.81
N THR A 99 -24.03 6.13 10.76
CA THR A 99 -23.75 4.74 10.34
C THR A 99 -22.48 4.60 9.53
N THR A 100 -21.97 5.69 8.93
CA THR A 100 -20.81 5.69 8.05
C THR A 100 -19.52 5.95 8.81
N PHE A 101 -18.54 5.07 8.66
CA PHE A 101 -17.24 5.21 9.31
C PHE A 101 -16.34 6.25 8.56
N PRO A 102 -15.65 7.17 9.25
CA PRO A 102 -14.89 8.23 8.59
C PRO A 102 -13.67 7.70 7.81
N GLY A 103 -13.58 8.04 6.52
CA GLY A 103 -12.47 7.63 5.64
C GLY A 103 -11.08 8.05 6.13
N ASP A 104 -10.96 9.23 6.74
CA ASP A 104 -9.68 9.72 7.30
C ASP A 104 -9.13 8.81 8.41
N ILE A 105 -10.03 8.22 9.22
CA ILE A 105 -9.65 7.32 10.32
C ILE A 105 -9.29 5.95 9.76
N VAL A 106 -9.99 5.48 8.72
CA VAL A 106 -9.59 4.28 7.98
C VAL A 106 -8.20 4.44 7.40
N TRP A 107 -7.93 5.58 6.75
CA TRP A 107 -6.61 5.88 6.21
C TRP A 107 -5.54 5.85 7.31
N ARG A 108 -5.81 6.46 8.46
CA ARG A 108 -4.91 6.39 9.62
C ARG A 108 -4.70 4.96 10.14
N LEU A 109 -5.74 4.13 10.17
CA LEU A 109 -5.63 2.72 10.53
C LEU A 109 -4.74 1.96 9.54
N TYR A 110 -4.86 2.28 8.25
CA TYR A 110 -4.03 1.70 7.20
C TYR A 110 -2.57 2.14 7.26
N ASP A 111 -2.34 3.46 7.22
CA ASP A 111 -1.00 4.05 7.11
C ASP A 111 -0.19 3.92 8.41
N THR A 112 -0.79 4.27 9.55
CA THR A 112 -0.07 4.31 10.84
C THR A 112 -0.05 2.96 11.55
N TYR A 113 -1.15 2.21 11.50
CA TYR A 113 -1.29 0.95 12.27
C TYR A 113 -1.14 -0.30 11.40
N GLY A 114 -1.09 -0.15 10.07
CA GLY A 114 -0.92 -1.25 9.13
C GLY A 114 -2.18 -2.10 8.94
N PHE A 115 -3.37 -1.60 9.26
CA PHE A 115 -4.60 -2.36 9.11
C PHE A 115 -4.98 -2.41 7.63
N PRO A 116 -5.07 -3.59 7.00
CA PRO A 116 -5.55 -3.64 5.63
C PRO A 116 -7.01 -3.19 5.57
N ALA A 117 -7.41 -2.52 4.48
CA ALA A 117 -8.76 -1.98 4.31
C ALA A 117 -9.85 -3.05 4.51
N ASP A 118 -9.61 -4.28 4.03
CA ASP A 118 -10.49 -5.46 4.25
C ASP A 118 -10.73 -5.73 5.74
N LEU A 119 -9.69 -5.63 6.57
CA LEU A 119 -9.82 -5.88 8.02
C LEU A 119 -10.67 -4.79 8.68
N THR A 120 -10.44 -3.53 8.32
CA THR A 120 -11.20 -2.40 8.85
C THR A 120 -12.66 -2.46 8.41
N GLN A 121 -12.92 -2.84 7.16
CA GLN A 121 -14.27 -3.07 6.65
C GLN A 121 -15.00 -4.13 7.47
N LEU A 122 -14.40 -5.31 7.66
CA LEU A 122 -14.99 -6.39 8.48
C LEU A 122 -15.28 -5.93 9.92
N MET A 123 -14.37 -5.17 10.53
CA MET A 123 -14.57 -4.64 11.88
C MET A 123 -15.71 -3.62 11.97
N CYS A 124 -15.96 -2.85 10.89
CA CYS A 124 -17.08 -1.93 10.79
C CYS A 124 -18.40 -2.71 10.62
N GLU A 125 -18.42 -3.68 9.70
CA GLU A 125 -19.59 -4.54 9.44
C GLU A 125 -20.04 -5.30 10.69
N GLU A 126 -19.10 -5.86 11.47
CA GLU A 126 -19.39 -6.54 12.75
C GLU A 126 -20.09 -5.63 13.79
N ARG A 127 -20.01 -4.31 13.62
CA ARG A 127 -20.61 -3.31 14.51
C ARG A 127 -21.78 -2.56 13.86
N GLY A 128 -22.23 -3.02 12.69
CA GLY A 128 -23.34 -2.41 11.95
C GLY A 128 -23.01 -1.08 11.28
N LEU A 129 -21.72 -0.78 11.06
CA LEU A 129 -21.26 0.43 10.39
C LEU A 129 -21.00 0.16 8.92
N THR A 130 -21.27 1.15 8.07
CA THR A 130 -20.97 1.10 6.64
C THR A 130 -19.57 1.64 6.36
N PHE A 131 -18.88 0.95 5.47
CA PHE A 131 -17.56 1.35 4.99
C PHE A 131 -17.69 1.94 3.58
N ASP A 132 -17.28 3.20 3.40
CA ASP A 132 -17.26 3.84 2.09
C ASP A 132 -15.85 3.81 1.49
N MET A 133 -15.68 2.99 0.45
CA MET A 133 -14.43 2.88 -0.30
C MET A 133 -14.03 4.19 -0.98
N LYS A 134 -14.98 5.06 -1.36
CA LYS A 134 -14.68 6.34 -2.00
C LYS A 134 -14.04 7.30 -1.00
N LEU A 135 -14.60 7.41 0.20
CA LEU A 135 -14.03 8.25 1.26
C LEU A 135 -12.62 7.79 1.66
N PHE A 136 -12.36 6.48 1.63
CA PHE A 136 -11.02 5.94 1.84
C PHE A 136 -10.04 6.36 0.73
N GLU A 137 -10.44 6.24 -0.54
CA GLU A 137 -9.57 6.62 -1.67
C GLU A 137 -9.34 8.13 -1.73
N GLU A 138 -10.32 8.95 -1.37
CA GLU A 138 -10.17 10.40 -1.22
C GLU A 138 -9.15 10.75 -0.13
N ALA A 139 -9.23 10.10 1.03
CA ALA A 139 -8.27 10.30 2.13
C ALA A 139 -6.86 9.86 1.74
N ARG A 140 -6.75 8.74 1.01
CA ARG A 140 -5.49 8.26 0.42
C ARG A 140 -4.91 9.28 -0.55
N GLN A 141 -5.73 9.80 -1.47
CA GLN A 141 -5.29 10.77 -2.46
C GLN A 141 -4.81 12.08 -1.82
N LYS A 142 -5.53 12.57 -0.79
CA LYS A 142 -5.11 13.74 0.01
C LYS A 142 -3.77 13.51 0.71
N SER A 143 -3.54 12.32 1.25
CA SER A 143 -2.25 11.97 1.86
C SER A 143 -1.14 11.88 0.82
N LEU A 144 -1.43 11.38 -0.38
CA LEU A 144 -0.46 11.24 -1.45
C LEU A 144 -0.02 12.61 -1.97
N THR A 145 -0.98 13.52 -2.20
CA THR A 145 -0.69 14.89 -2.62
C THR A 145 0.10 15.66 -1.55
N ALA A 146 -0.22 15.47 -0.26
CA ALA A 146 0.55 16.06 0.84
C ALA A 146 2.00 15.51 0.92
N SER A 147 2.19 14.22 0.69
CA SER A 147 3.54 13.61 0.62
C SER A 147 4.32 14.08 -0.61
N GLN A 148 3.65 14.29 -1.75
CA GLN A 148 4.26 14.85 -2.96
C GLN A 148 4.65 16.32 -2.79
N GLN A 149 3.84 17.11 -2.08
CA GLN A 149 4.17 18.49 -1.72
C GLN A 149 5.38 18.56 -0.77
N THR A 150 5.50 17.60 0.15
CA THR A 150 6.63 17.54 1.09
C THR A 150 7.92 16.99 0.45
N SER A 151 7.80 16.15 -0.58
CA SER A 151 8.95 15.64 -1.36
C SER A 151 9.43 16.62 -2.44
N GLY A 152 8.71 17.72 -2.64
CA GLY A 152 8.96 18.74 -3.67
C GLY A 152 9.86 19.90 -3.24
N GLU A 153 10.51 19.84 -2.06
CA GLU A 153 11.44 20.90 -1.64
C GLU A 153 12.91 20.57 -1.95
N GLN A 154 13.22 19.36 -2.46
CA GLN A 154 14.58 18.97 -2.90
C GLN A 154 14.64 18.05 -4.13
N ALA A 155 13.61 18.00 -4.97
CA ALA A 155 13.68 17.34 -6.28
C ALA A 155 13.65 18.42 -7.38
N GLN A 156 14.62 18.38 -8.29
CA GLN A 156 14.79 19.30 -9.40
C GLN A 156 13.44 19.77 -9.96
N VAL A 157 13.21 21.08 -9.88
CA VAL A 157 12.08 21.75 -10.53
C VAL A 157 12.20 21.47 -12.03
N GLN A 158 11.56 20.40 -12.49
CA GLN A 158 11.11 20.36 -13.86
C GLN A 158 10.01 21.42 -13.93
N CYS A 159 10.39 22.64 -14.30
CA CYS A 159 9.45 23.73 -14.58
C CYS A 159 8.54 23.28 -15.73
N THR A 160 7.50 22.52 -15.42
CA THR A 160 6.40 22.30 -16.33
C THR A 160 5.58 23.58 -16.32
N LEU A 161 5.84 24.44 -17.30
CA LEU A 161 5.02 25.61 -17.54
C LEU A 161 3.64 25.13 -18.00
N ASP A 162 2.61 25.55 -17.28
CA ASP A 162 1.22 25.32 -17.67
C ASP A 162 0.92 26.04 -19.00
N VAL A 163 -0.04 25.52 -19.77
CA VAL A 163 -0.44 26.04 -21.09
C VAL A 163 -0.82 27.51 -21.00
N HIS A 164 -1.48 27.92 -19.91
CA HIS A 164 -1.84 29.31 -19.66
C HIS A 164 -0.62 30.21 -19.39
N ALA A 165 0.40 29.70 -18.70
CA ALA A 165 1.64 30.43 -18.46
C ALA A 165 2.44 30.63 -19.76
N ILE A 166 2.42 29.65 -20.67
CA ILE A 166 3.06 29.76 -21.99
C ILE A 166 2.36 30.83 -22.83
N ASP A 167 1.02 30.89 -22.80
CA ASP A 167 0.26 31.87 -23.56
C ASP A 167 0.46 33.29 -23.02
N GLU A 168 0.51 33.46 -21.69
CA GLU A 168 0.83 34.74 -21.06
C GLU A 168 2.24 35.22 -21.43
N LEU A 169 3.25 34.34 -21.46
CA LEU A 169 4.61 34.68 -21.87
C LEU A 169 4.68 35.12 -23.34
N LYS A 170 3.86 34.52 -24.22
CA LYS A 170 3.75 34.92 -25.62
C LYS A 170 3.08 36.27 -25.78
N GLN A 171 1.95 36.49 -25.11
CA GLN A 171 1.11 37.67 -25.31
C GLN A 171 1.58 38.89 -24.53
N ALA A 172 1.95 38.72 -23.25
CA ALA A 172 2.28 39.83 -22.36
C ALA A 172 3.76 40.23 -22.42
N LYS A 173 4.68 39.28 -22.64
CA LYS A 173 6.13 39.52 -22.66
C LYS A 173 6.78 39.45 -24.05
N GLY A 174 6.02 39.07 -25.09
CA GLY A 174 6.50 39.07 -26.48
C GLY A 174 7.68 38.13 -26.75
N ILE A 175 7.88 37.12 -25.89
CA ILE A 175 9.01 36.19 -26.00
C ILE A 175 8.72 35.22 -27.14
N LYS A 176 9.54 35.26 -28.19
CA LYS A 176 9.42 34.33 -29.32
C LYS A 176 9.88 32.93 -28.89
N PRO A 177 9.24 31.85 -29.38
CA PRO A 177 9.74 30.49 -29.18
C PRO A 177 11.19 30.37 -29.66
N THR A 178 11.99 29.57 -28.96
CA THR A 178 13.37 29.25 -29.39
C THR A 178 13.35 28.60 -30.78
N ASP A 179 14.22 29.07 -31.66
CA ASP A 179 14.40 28.49 -32.98
C ASP A 179 15.21 27.20 -32.88
N ASP A 180 14.51 26.07 -32.94
CA ASP A 180 15.10 24.73 -32.85
C ASP A 180 15.50 24.15 -34.23
N SER A 181 15.49 24.96 -35.30
CA SER A 181 15.81 24.50 -36.67
C SER A 181 17.16 23.78 -36.77
N SER A 182 18.18 24.25 -36.04
CA SER A 182 19.52 23.63 -36.03
C SER A 182 19.57 22.23 -35.41
N LYS A 183 18.53 21.79 -34.70
CA LYS A 183 18.46 20.43 -34.15
C LYS A 183 18.10 19.38 -35.22
N TYR A 184 17.49 19.82 -36.31
CA TYR A 184 16.95 18.96 -37.36
C TYR A 184 17.70 19.10 -38.70
N ASP A 185 18.80 19.84 -38.70
CA ASP A 185 19.68 19.99 -39.86
C ASP A 185 20.76 18.91 -39.80
N TYR A 186 20.39 17.69 -40.23
CA TYR A 186 21.32 16.58 -40.41
C TYR A 186 21.20 16.04 -41.84
N ASP A 187 22.31 16.03 -42.57
CA ASP A 187 22.41 15.34 -43.84
C ASP A 187 22.74 13.87 -43.59
N CYS A 188 21.90 12.96 -44.09
CA CYS A 188 22.14 11.53 -44.01
C CYS A 188 22.60 10.99 -45.37
N ASP A 189 23.66 10.18 -45.38
CA ASP A 189 24.05 9.46 -46.59
C ASP A 189 23.06 8.33 -46.93
N ALA A 190 23.11 7.79 -48.15
CA ALA A 190 22.20 6.73 -48.61
C ALA A 190 22.36 5.39 -47.83
N GLN A 191 23.29 5.31 -46.88
CA GLN A 191 23.55 4.15 -46.04
C GLN A 191 23.12 4.38 -44.58
N GLY A 192 22.53 5.54 -44.28
CA GLY A 192 21.91 5.86 -42.99
C GLY A 192 22.91 6.19 -41.90
N ILE A 193 24.09 6.70 -42.26
CA ILE A 193 25.06 7.25 -41.31
C ILE A 193 24.92 8.79 -41.31
N TYR A 194 24.80 9.35 -40.11
CA TYR A 194 24.70 10.79 -39.84
C TYR A 194 26.08 11.42 -39.66
#